data_AF-A0A8J2UEY6-F1
#
_entry.id   AF-A0A8J2UEY6-F1
#
_cell.length_a   1.000
_cell.length_b   1.000
_cell.length_c   1.000
_cell.angle_alpha   90.00
_cell.angle_beta   90.00
_cell.angle_gamma   90.00
#
_symmetry.space_group_name_H-M   'P 1'
#
loop_
_entity.id
_entity.type
_entity.pdbx_description
1 polymer ?
#
loop_
_entity_poly.entity_id
_entity_poly.type
_entity_poly.pdbx_seq_one_letter_code
_entity_poly.pdbx_strand_id
1 'polypeptide(L)'
;MKQLFSVMLFMGFVSVSMGQLKAKVKCPDFYVDVLDGTVNGIKPNYTQNEIKEKFPCFTSAEDESNEAKCGGGIFFKDKGIMFYTKRKYVEVGPKLIGKTSIPLLGTKRGTLFRTLGNPKIKDDLWDAFEMQYGTLVLHYDVAGAAGKVKYFQFSTLGSDGLNLCE
;
A
#
# COMPACT_ATOMS: atom_id res chain seq x y z
N MET A 1 -62.42 31.31 -5.91
CA MET A 1 -61.60 30.16 -5.47
C MET A 1 -61.28 29.28 -6.68
N LYS A 2 -60.11 29.42 -7.32
CA LYS A 2 -59.59 28.48 -8.35
C LYS A 2 -58.17 28.80 -8.84
N GLN A 3 -57.61 29.95 -8.47
CA GLN A 3 -56.29 30.40 -8.91
C GLN A 3 -55.17 30.20 -7.87
N LEU A 4 -55.48 29.69 -6.66
CA LEU A 4 -54.51 29.54 -5.57
C LEU A 4 -53.78 28.18 -5.52
N PHE A 5 -54.11 27.24 -6.42
CA PHE A 5 -53.59 25.88 -6.34
C PHE A 5 -52.37 25.59 -7.26
N SER A 6 -51.96 26.53 -8.11
CA SER A 6 -50.83 26.31 -9.04
C SER A 6 -49.46 26.75 -8.52
N VAL A 7 -49.38 27.46 -7.39
CA VAL A 7 -48.10 28.01 -6.89
C VAL A 7 -47.34 27.03 -5.97
N MET A 8 -47.99 25.95 -5.52
CA MET A 8 -47.40 25.02 -4.53
C MET A 8 -46.72 23.78 -5.14
N LEU A 9 -46.61 23.68 -6.47
CA LEU A 9 -46.07 22.49 -7.15
C LEU A 9 -44.67 22.68 -7.77
N PHE A 10 -44.05 23.85 -7.62
CA PHE A 10 -42.74 24.16 -8.24
C PHE A 10 -41.57 24.30 -7.26
N MET A 11 -41.76 24.04 -5.96
CA MET A 11 -40.75 24.31 -4.93
C MET A 11 -39.95 23.07 -4.46
N GLY A 12 -40.14 21.91 -5.10
CA GLY A 12 -39.63 20.62 -4.60
C GLY A 12 -38.34 20.07 -5.21
N PHE A 13 -37.72 20.71 -6.20
CA PHE A 13 -36.61 20.10 -6.97
C PHE A 13 -35.35 20.98 -7.07
N VAL A 14 -34.97 21.63 -5.98
CA VAL A 14 -33.62 22.21 -5.86
C VAL A 14 -32.83 21.42 -4.82
N SER A 15 -32.66 20.13 -5.08
CA SER A 15 -31.56 19.37 -4.48
C SER A 15 -30.27 19.88 -5.11
N VAL A 16 -29.70 20.92 -4.48
CA VAL A 16 -28.37 21.43 -4.80
C VAL A 16 -27.40 20.27 -4.57
N SER A 17 -27.04 19.59 -5.66
CA SER A 17 -25.93 18.64 -5.67
C SER A 17 -24.67 19.44 -5.31
N MET A 18 -24.30 19.45 -4.03
CA MET A 18 -23.00 19.91 -3.58
C MET A 18 -21.94 18.85 -3.93
N GLY A 19 -21.85 18.50 -5.21
CA GLY A 19 -20.70 17.81 -5.78
C GLY A 19 -19.55 18.80 -5.87
N GLN A 20 -19.03 19.24 -4.73
CA GLN A 20 -17.83 20.07 -4.71
C GLN A 20 -16.69 19.20 -5.22
N LEU A 21 -16.19 19.52 -6.42
CA LEU A 21 -14.94 18.98 -6.95
C LEU A 21 -13.83 19.35 -5.97
N LYS A 22 -13.59 18.50 -4.97
CA LYS A 22 -12.42 18.62 -4.11
C LYS A 22 -11.23 18.49 -5.04
N ALA A 23 -10.41 19.54 -5.11
CA ALA A 23 -9.17 19.51 -5.87
C ALA A 23 -8.38 18.27 -5.42
N LYS A 24 -8.32 17.25 -6.29
CA LYS A 24 -7.63 16.01 -5.97
C LYS A 24 -6.15 16.34 -6.00
N VAL A 25 -5.52 16.31 -4.83
CA VAL A 25 -4.07 16.51 -4.73
C VAL A 25 -3.40 15.47 -5.63
N LYS A 26 -2.68 15.93 -6.65
CA LYS A 26 -2.00 15.04 -7.59
C LYS A 26 -0.82 14.40 -6.88
N CYS A 27 -0.82 13.07 -6.79
CA CYS A 27 0.37 12.36 -6.33
C CYS A 27 1.40 12.22 -7.44
N PRO A 28 2.69 12.15 -7.09
CA PRO A 28 3.70 11.66 -8.02
C PRO A 28 3.39 10.21 -8.41
N ASP A 29 3.91 9.79 -9.56
CA ASP A 29 3.87 8.38 -9.92
C ASP A 29 4.70 7.56 -8.92
N PHE A 30 4.18 6.42 -8.50
CA PHE A 30 4.88 5.54 -7.59
C PHE A 30 5.88 4.66 -8.35
N TYR A 31 7.13 4.71 -7.90
CA TYR A 31 8.21 3.82 -8.29
C TYR A 31 8.72 3.10 -7.05
N VAL A 32 8.51 1.79 -7.03
CA VAL A 32 8.95 0.91 -5.95
C VAL A 32 10.28 0.29 -6.37
N ASP A 33 11.37 0.72 -5.75
CA ASP A 33 12.66 0.06 -5.92
C ASP A 33 12.76 -1.10 -4.94
N VAL A 34 12.49 -2.31 -5.45
CA VAL A 34 12.55 -3.55 -4.68
C VAL A 34 13.98 -3.93 -4.29
N LEU A 35 14.99 -3.50 -5.05
CA LEU A 35 16.39 -3.86 -4.81
C LEU A 35 17.06 -2.91 -3.82
N ASP A 36 16.60 -1.66 -3.74
CA ASP A 36 17.05 -0.67 -2.76
C ASP A 36 16.09 -0.52 -1.55
N GLY A 37 14.88 -1.09 -1.65
CA GLY A 37 13.91 -1.08 -0.56
C GLY A 37 13.29 0.29 -0.35
N THR A 38 12.90 0.97 -1.43
CA THR A 38 12.35 2.33 -1.37
C THR A 38 11.11 2.53 -2.22
N VAL A 39 10.32 3.56 -1.89
CA VAL A 39 9.25 4.11 -2.73
C VAL A 39 9.59 5.55 -3.08
N ASN A 40 9.92 5.82 -4.34
CA ASN A 40 10.46 7.11 -4.80
C ASN A 40 11.62 7.60 -3.91
N GLY A 41 12.49 6.70 -3.44
CA GLY A 41 13.59 7.01 -2.52
C GLY A 41 13.21 7.19 -1.04
N ILE A 42 11.96 6.93 -0.64
CA ILE A 42 11.55 6.86 0.77
C ILE A 42 11.76 5.46 1.30
N LYS A 43 12.46 5.34 2.43
CA LYS A 43 12.67 4.06 3.12
C LYS A 43 11.52 3.77 4.10
N PRO A 44 11.28 2.49 4.43
CA PRO A 44 10.24 2.10 5.38
C PRO A 44 10.34 2.68 6.80
N ASN A 45 11.50 3.20 7.21
CA ASN A 45 11.73 3.77 8.54
C ASN A 45 11.44 5.29 8.63
N TYR A 46 10.95 5.90 7.56
CA TYR A 46 10.55 7.31 7.56
C TYR A 46 9.30 7.53 8.41
N THR A 47 9.18 8.73 8.97
CA THR A 47 8.05 9.15 9.80
C THR A 47 6.80 9.40 8.96
N GLN A 48 5.63 9.39 9.60
CA GLN A 48 4.37 9.72 8.93
C GLN A 48 4.39 11.11 8.28
N ASN A 49 5.03 12.10 8.90
CA ASN A 49 5.07 13.47 8.39
C ASN A 49 5.89 13.55 7.10
N GLU A 50 7.08 12.94 7.07
CA GLU A 50 7.92 12.91 5.86
C GLU A 50 7.22 12.19 4.70
N ILE A 51 6.48 11.12 5.00
CA ILE A 51 5.67 10.40 4.00
C ILE A 51 4.54 11.28 3.47
N LYS A 52 3.81 11.98 4.35
CA LYS A 52 2.70 12.89 3.97
C LYS A 52 3.20 14.08 3.16
N GLU A 53 4.36 14.64 3.49
CA GLU A 53 4.97 15.75 2.74
C GLU A 53 5.31 15.33 1.31
N LYS A 54 5.85 14.13 1.12
CA LYS A 54 6.21 13.64 -0.21
C LYS A 54 5.04 13.07 -0.99
N PHE A 55 4.06 12.49 -0.31
CA PHE A 55 2.87 11.86 -0.88
C PHE A 55 1.59 12.40 -0.22
N PRO A 56 1.17 13.62 -0.56
CA PRO A 56 0.01 14.25 0.08
C PRO A 56 -1.35 13.66 -0.33
N CYS A 57 -1.38 12.67 -1.24
CA CYS A 57 -2.64 12.05 -1.72
C CYS A 57 -3.04 10.77 -0.97
N PHE A 58 -2.59 10.56 0.27
CA PHE A 58 -2.94 9.37 1.04
C PHE A 58 -4.46 9.20 1.17
N THR A 59 -4.94 7.96 1.12
CA THR A 59 -6.37 7.63 1.24
C THR A 59 -6.82 7.68 2.70
N SER A 60 -5.96 7.25 3.62
CA SER A 60 -6.18 7.29 5.06
C SER A 60 -4.86 7.29 5.81
N ALA A 61 -4.88 7.81 7.04
CA ALA A 61 -3.77 7.72 7.98
C ALA A 61 -4.32 7.20 9.31
N GLU A 62 -3.55 6.34 9.97
CA GLU A 62 -3.83 5.87 11.32
C GLU A 62 -2.65 6.26 12.21
N ASP A 63 -2.93 6.90 13.35
CA ASP A 63 -1.90 7.30 14.29
C ASP A 63 -1.21 6.07 14.89
N GLU A 64 0.06 6.25 15.28
CA GLU A 64 0.86 5.18 15.90
C GLU A 64 0.42 4.92 17.35
N SER A 65 -0.76 4.33 17.54
CA SER A 65 -1.23 3.92 18.87
C SER A 65 -1.02 2.42 19.10
N ASN A 66 -1.23 1.95 20.33
CA ASN A 66 -1.31 0.52 20.64
C ASN A 66 -2.68 -0.08 20.28
N GLU A 67 -3.65 0.75 19.92
CA GLU A 67 -5.01 0.35 19.54
C GLU A 67 -5.13 0.10 18.02
N ALA A 68 -4.23 0.69 17.23
CA ALA A 68 -4.12 0.43 15.80
C ALA A 68 -3.62 -1.01 15.56
N LYS A 69 -4.40 -1.81 14.81
CA LYS A 69 -4.14 -3.25 14.57
C LYS A 69 -2.70 -3.54 14.12
N CYS A 70 -2.16 -2.71 13.24
CA CYS A 70 -0.81 -2.84 12.71
C CYS A 70 0.15 -1.76 13.24
N GLY A 71 -0.22 -1.04 14.31
CA GLY A 71 0.63 0.00 14.89
C GLY A 71 0.57 1.36 14.18
N GLY A 72 -0.43 1.58 13.32
CA GLY A 72 -0.60 2.83 12.57
C GLY A 72 0.16 2.85 11.24
N GLY A 73 -0.14 3.84 10.40
CA GLY A 73 0.46 3.92 9.07
C GLY A 73 -0.21 4.91 8.13
N ILE A 74 0.39 5.06 6.95
CA ILE A 74 -0.11 5.87 5.84
C ILE A 74 -0.49 4.97 4.68
N PHE A 75 -1.76 5.06 4.26
CA PHE A 75 -2.32 4.12 3.30
C PHE A 75 -2.71 4.82 2.00
N PHE A 76 -2.23 4.27 0.90
CA PHE A 76 -2.58 4.65 -0.47
C PHE A 76 -3.36 3.49 -1.10
N LYS A 77 -4.55 3.19 -0.54
CA LYS A 77 -5.35 2.00 -0.89
C LYS A 77 -5.74 1.99 -2.37
N ASP A 78 -6.00 3.17 -2.93
CA ASP A 78 -6.30 3.38 -4.35
C ASP A 78 -5.05 3.33 -5.25
N LYS A 79 -3.87 3.05 -4.68
CA LYS A 79 -2.59 2.89 -5.37
C LYS A 79 -1.90 1.57 -5.02
N GLY A 80 -2.47 0.77 -4.11
CA GLY A 80 -1.93 -0.52 -3.69
C GLY A 80 -0.63 -0.41 -2.87
N ILE A 81 -0.40 0.69 -2.15
CA ILE A 81 0.79 0.89 -1.31
C ILE A 81 0.38 1.27 0.11
N MET A 82 1.00 0.65 1.11
CA MET A 82 0.72 0.90 2.52
C MET A 82 2.03 1.00 3.30
N PHE A 83 2.23 2.12 4.00
CA PHE A 83 3.39 2.33 4.88
C PHE A 83 2.98 2.05 6.32
N TYR A 84 3.55 1.01 6.92
CA TYR A 84 3.33 0.67 8.33
C TYR A 84 4.48 1.26 9.15
N THR A 85 4.35 2.53 9.52
CA THR A 85 5.47 3.35 10.04
C THR A 85 6.03 2.85 11.36
N LYS A 86 5.18 2.40 12.29
CA LYS A 86 5.62 1.80 13.56
C LYS A 86 6.35 0.47 13.38
N ARG A 87 5.94 -0.34 12.39
CA ARG A 87 6.53 -1.64 12.05
C ARG A 87 7.69 -1.54 11.07
N LYS A 88 7.94 -0.35 10.52
CA LYS A 88 9.04 -0.03 9.59
C LYS A 88 9.07 -0.94 8.35
N TYR A 89 7.91 -1.21 7.77
CA TYR A 89 7.81 -1.89 6.48
C TYR A 89 6.79 -1.21 5.56
N VAL A 90 6.98 -1.42 4.26
CA VAL A 90 6.04 -1.02 3.21
C VAL A 90 5.45 -2.26 2.59
N GLU A 91 4.14 -2.28 2.41
CA GLU A 91 3.42 -3.32 1.68
C GLU A 91 3.00 -2.80 0.32
N VAL A 92 3.17 -3.66 -0.69
CA VAL A 92 2.80 -3.41 -2.07
C VAL A 92 1.87 -4.52 -2.54
N GLY A 93 0.62 -4.13 -2.78
CA GLY A 93 -0.47 -5.03 -3.13
C GLY A 93 -0.65 -5.24 -4.64
N PRO A 94 -1.55 -6.16 -5.03
CA PRO A 94 -1.79 -6.50 -6.44
C PRO A 94 -2.44 -5.38 -7.27
N LYS A 95 -3.00 -4.37 -6.59
CA LYS A 95 -3.61 -3.18 -7.21
C LYS A 95 -2.61 -2.02 -7.36
N LEU A 96 -1.31 -2.32 -7.38
CA LEU A 96 -0.28 -1.30 -7.53
C LEU A 96 -0.55 -0.45 -8.78
N ILE A 97 -0.70 0.86 -8.59
CA ILE A 97 -0.70 1.84 -9.68
C ILE A 97 0.66 2.53 -9.65
N GLY A 98 1.62 1.94 -10.35
CA GLY A 98 3.02 2.37 -10.34
C GLY A 98 3.92 1.38 -11.07
N LYS A 99 5.23 1.59 -10.94
CA LYS A 99 6.26 0.70 -11.51
C LYS A 99 7.10 0.09 -10.38
N THR A 100 7.65 -1.09 -10.64
CA THR A 100 8.62 -1.77 -9.76
C THR A 100 9.96 -1.88 -10.49
N SER A 101 11.08 -1.87 -9.76
CA SER A 101 12.41 -2.10 -10.38
C SER A 101 12.54 -3.52 -10.94
N ILE A 102 11.87 -4.50 -10.33
CA ILE A 102 11.70 -5.85 -10.85
C ILE A 102 10.23 -6.31 -10.73
N PRO A 103 9.68 -7.01 -11.74
CA PRO A 103 8.29 -7.45 -11.71
C PRO A 103 8.11 -8.62 -10.74
N LEU A 104 7.70 -8.34 -9.51
CA LEU A 104 7.41 -9.37 -8.51
C LEU A 104 5.97 -9.87 -8.56
N LEU A 105 4.99 -8.96 -8.64
CA LEU A 105 3.58 -9.32 -8.56
C LEU A 105 3.16 -10.28 -9.68
N GLY A 106 2.51 -11.38 -9.31
CA GLY A 106 2.09 -12.44 -10.24
C GLY A 106 3.21 -13.37 -10.71
N THR A 107 4.47 -13.12 -10.34
CA THR A 107 5.61 -13.97 -10.69
C THR A 107 5.53 -15.29 -9.92
N LYS A 108 5.84 -16.40 -10.59
CA LYS A 108 5.83 -17.74 -10.00
C LYS A 108 6.94 -17.88 -8.97
N ARG A 109 6.64 -18.48 -7.82
CA ARG A 109 7.59 -18.71 -6.72
C ARG A 109 8.88 -19.38 -7.21
N GLY A 110 8.74 -20.45 -7.99
CA GLY A 110 9.88 -21.22 -8.51
C GLY A 110 10.81 -20.46 -9.47
N THR A 111 10.41 -19.31 -10.02
CA THR A 111 11.28 -18.53 -10.91
C THR A 111 12.06 -17.44 -10.19
N LEU A 112 11.66 -17.08 -8.96
CA LEU A 112 12.23 -15.95 -8.22
C LEU A 112 13.68 -16.18 -7.80
N PHE A 113 14.10 -17.43 -7.62
CA PHE A 113 15.48 -17.79 -7.28
C PHE A 113 16.52 -17.19 -8.25
N ARG A 114 16.15 -17.04 -9.53
CA ARG A 114 17.06 -16.46 -10.54
C ARG A 114 17.35 -14.98 -10.33
N THR A 115 16.45 -14.27 -9.65
CA THR A 115 16.53 -12.82 -9.45
C THR A 115 16.91 -12.47 -8.01
N LEU A 116 16.38 -13.21 -7.03
CA LEU A 116 16.53 -12.90 -5.61
C LEU A 116 17.45 -13.88 -4.86
N GLY A 117 17.90 -14.96 -5.52
CA GLY A 117 18.64 -16.03 -4.85
C GLY A 117 17.75 -16.87 -3.93
N ASN A 118 18.36 -17.51 -2.93
CA ASN A 118 17.63 -18.34 -1.98
C ASN A 118 16.98 -17.49 -0.88
N PRO A 119 15.73 -17.79 -0.49
CA PRO A 119 15.14 -17.17 0.68
C PRO A 119 15.87 -17.60 1.95
N LYS A 120 15.97 -16.68 2.91
CA LYS A 120 16.48 -16.95 4.27
C LYS A 120 15.46 -17.71 5.11
N ILE A 121 14.18 -17.35 4.99
CA ILE A 121 13.07 -18.06 5.62
C ILE A 121 12.11 -18.50 4.54
N LYS A 122 11.68 -19.76 4.61
CA LYS A 122 10.76 -20.38 3.66
C LYS A 122 9.58 -20.97 4.41
N ASP A 123 8.38 -20.51 4.08
CA ASP A 123 7.11 -20.99 4.62
C ASP A 123 6.21 -21.50 3.48
N ASP A 124 5.05 -22.06 3.81
CA ASP A 124 4.10 -22.57 2.83
C ASP A 124 3.55 -21.42 1.96
N LEU A 125 3.19 -20.30 2.58
CA LEU A 125 2.54 -19.16 1.93
C LEU A 125 3.42 -17.92 1.77
N TRP A 126 4.62 -17.90 2.32
CA TRP A 126 5.50 -16.75 2.19
C TRP A 126 6.98 -17.13 2.23
N ASP A 127 7.82 -16.28 1.64
CA ASP A 127 9.28 -16.38 1.67
C ASP A 127 9.87 -15.05 2.11
N ALA A 128 10.90 -15.07 2.97
CA ALA A 128 11.68 -13.88 3.29
C ALA A 128 13.10 -13.98 2.74
N PHE A 129 13.54 -12.92 2.08
CA PHE A 129 14.84 -12.76 1.47
C PHE A 129 15.61 -11.69 2.23
N GLU A 130 16.86 -11.98 2.55
CA GLU A 130 17.78 -11.02 3.13
C GLU A 130 18.34 -10.12 2.03
N MET A 131 18.14 -8.82 2.17
CA MET A 131 18.49 -7.80 1.20
C MET A 131 19.49 -6.82 1.84
N GLN A 132 20.21 -6.07 1.02
CA GLN A 132 21.15 -5.03 1.51
C GLN A 132 20.48 -3.99 2.43
N TYR A 133 19.19 -3.73 2.23
CA TYR A 133 18.42 -2.77 3.00
C TYR A 133 17.71 -3.37 4.21
N GLY A 134 17.70 -4.70 4.39
CA GLY A 134 16.91 -5.38 5.41
C GLY A 134 16.26 -6.64 4.86
N THR A 135 14.93 -6.69 4.83
CA THR A 135 14.18 -7.89 4.45
C THR A 135 13.14 -7.60 3.38
N LEU A 136 13.06 -8.49 2.40
CA LEU A 136 11.96 -8.56 1.42
C LEU A 136 11.13 -9.80 1.73
N VAL A 137 9.83 -9.65 1.91
CA VAL A 137 8.89 -10.74 2.18
C VAL A 137 7.93 -10.84 1.01
N LEU A 138 7.83 -12.02 0.43
CA LEU A 138 6.92 -12.31 -0.67
C LEU A 138 5.81 -13.21 -0.17
N HIS A 139 4.57 -12.79 -0.36
CA HIS A 139 3.39 -13.58 0.01
C HIS A 139 2.76 -14.18 -1.24
N TYR A 140 2.39 -15.45 -1.17
CA TYR A 140 1.89 -16.23 -2.29
C TYR A 140 0.36 -16.39 -2.23
N ASP A 141 -0.26 -16.58 -3.39
CA ASP A 141 -1.69 -16.85 -3.52
C ASP A 141 -2.09 -18.27 -3.09
N VAL A 142 -1.21 -19.25 -3.35
CA VAL A 142 -1.36 -20.66 -2.96
C VAL A 142 -0.06 -21.22 -2.40
N ALA A 143 -0.17 -22.26 -1.58
CA ALA A 143 0.99 -22.91 -0.97
C ALA A 143 1.87 -23.64 -1.99
N GLY A 144 3.17 -23.69 -1.70
CA GLY A 144 4.15 -24.45 -2.46
C GLY A 144 4.64 -23.79 -3.75
N ALA A 145 5.31 -24.56 -4.60
CA ALA A 145 6.09 -24.05 -5.74
C ALA A 145 5.25 -23.44 -6.88
N ALA A 146 3.96 -23.81 -6.97
CA ALA A 146 3.03 -23.29 -7.96
C ALA A 146 2.51 -21.88 -7.63
N GLY A 147 2.72 -21.42 -6.39
CA GLY A 147 2.28 -20.12 -5.92
C GLY A 147 2.84 -18.96 -6.74
N LYS A 148 2.05 -17.91 -6.86
CA LYS A 148 2.43 -16.62 -7.46
C LYS A 148 2.42 -15.55 -6.40
N VAL A 149 3.33 -14.57 -6.54
CA VAL A 149 3.39 -13.44 -5.59
C VAL A 149 2.06 -12.66 -5.66
N LYS A 150 1.31 -12.68 -4.57
CA LYS A 150 0.05 -11.97 -4.39
C LYS A 150 0.31 -10.51 -3.98
N TYR A 151 1.24 -10.33 -3.05
CA TYR A 151 1.73 -9.03 -2.57
C TYR A 151 3.12 -9.24 -1.98
N PHE A 152 3.83 -8.14 -1.75
CA PHE A 152 5.13 -8.21 -1.08
C PHE A 152 5.28 -7.07 -0.09
N GLN A 153 6.18 -7.27 0.88
CA GLN A 153 6.53 -6.30 1.89
C GLN A 153 8.05 -6.15 1.91
N PHE A 154 8.54 -4.94 2.15
CA PHE A 154 9.97 -4.74 2.40
C PHE A 154 10.18 -3.85 3.63
N SER A 155 11.17 -4.23 4.43
CA SER A 155 11.49 -3.59 5.70
C SER A 155 12.95 -3.22 5.77
N THR A 156 13.25 -2.17 6.54
CA THR A 156 14.62 -1.84 6.94
C THR A 156 15.17 -2.75 8.04
N LEU A 157 14.30 -3.58 8.62
CA LEU A 157 14.66 -4.55 9.64
C LEU A 157 15.12 -5.85 8.98
N GLY A 158 16.07 -6.55 9.63
CA GLY A 158 16.44 -7.91 9.27
C GLY A 158 15.32 -8.90 9.59
N SER A 159 15.46 -10.14 9.11
CA SER A 159 14.46 -11.21 9.26
C SER A 159 14.05 -11.46 10.71
N ASP A 160 14.99 -11.27 11.65
CA ASP A 160 14.81 -11.60 13.06
C ASP A 160 14.05 -10.50 13.82
N GLY A 161 14.01 -9.28 13.27
CA GLY A 161 13.28 -8.13 13.83
C GLY A 161 11.96 -7.85 13.09
N LEU A 162 11.62 -8.67 12.10
CA LEU A 162 10.43 -8.49 11.29
C LEU A 162 9.19 -8.81 12.14
N ASN A 163 8.29 -7.83 12.25
CA ASN A 163 7.00 -7.99 12.93
C ASN A 163 5.90 -7.71 11.92
N LEU A 164 5.46 -8.75 11.21
CA LEU A 164 4.40 -8.66 10.21
C LEU A 164 3.04 -8.41 10.89
N CYS A 165 2.19 -7.64 10.24
CA CYS A 165 0.81 -7.53 10.68
C CYS A 165 0.00 -8.72 10.14
N GLU A 166 -0.32 -9.67 11.01
CA GLU A 166 -1.17 -10.84 10.74
C GLU A 166 -2.65 -10.56 11.03
#